data_AF-A0A0G1NAR0-F1
#
_entry.id   AF-A0A0G1NAR0-F1
#
_cell.length_a   1.000
_cell.length_b   1.000
_cell.length_c   1.000
_cell.angle_alpha   90.00
_cell.angle_beta   90.00
_cell.angle_gamma   90.00
#
_symmetry.space_group_name_H-M   'P 1'
#
loop_
_entity.id
_entity.type
_entity.pdbx_description
1 polymer ?
#
loop_
_entity_poly.entity_id
_entity_poly.type
_entity_poly.pdbx_seq_one_letter_code
_entity_poly.pdbx_strand_id
1 'polypeptide(L)'
;MRLTDTADTQVMLRIVQSIPSPKAEPFKLWLARVGYERLEETADPELAINRALKTYLQKGYSREWINQRLKSIEIRKDLTDEWENRGVKEGLEFAILTDEISLAWAGLTTKQYKNL
;
A
#
# COMPACT_ATOMS: atom_id res chain seq x y z
N MET A 1 -5.19 -20.74 -1.18
CA MET A 1 -5.18 -20.96 -2.64
C MET A 1 -6.15 -22.11 -2.92
N ARG A 2 -7.30 -21.84 -3.55
CA ARG A 2 -8.22 -22.92 -3.95
C ARG A 2 -7.59 -23.65 -5.14
N LEU A 3 -7.88 -24.95 -5.31
CA LEU A 3 -7.42 -25.80 -6.42
C LEU A 3 -7.80 -25.29 -7.83
N THR A 4 -8.54 -24.18 -7.93
CA THR A 4 -9.05 -23.56 -9.16
C THR A 4 -8.31 -22.28 -9.58
N ASP A 5 -7.38 -21.74 -8.78
CA ASP A 5 -6.62 -20.55 -9.15
C ASP A 5 -5.37 -20.96 -9.93
N THR A 6 -5.50 -21.10 -11.26
CA THR A 6 -4.45 -21.67 -12.13
C THR A 6 -3.28 -20.71 -12.42
N ALA A 7 -3.34 -19.46 -11.98
CA ALA A 7 -2.28 -18.47 -12.18
C ALA A 7 -2.41 -17.29 -11.20
N ASP A 8 -1.28 -16.86 -10.64
CA ASP A 8 -1.16 -15.61 -9.87
C ASP A 8 -0.99 -14.39 -10.79
N THR A 9 -0.94 -13.19 -10.21
CA THR A 9 -0.78 -11.95 -10.97
C THR A 9 0.48 -11.93 -11.83
N GLN A 10 1.61 -12.46 -11.34
CA GLN A 10 2.85 -12.50 -12.10
C GLN A 10 2.70 -13.39 -13.33
N VAL A 11 2.10 -14.57 -13.17
CA VAL A 11 1.81 -15.49 -14.27
C VAL A 11 0.86 -14.84 -15.28
N MET A 12 -0.20 -14.17 -14.83
CA MET A 12 -1.13 -13.47 -15.72
C MET A 12 -0.43 -12.39 -16.56
N LEU A 13 0.43 -11.56 -15.94
CA LEU A 13 1.19 -10.54 -16.66
C LEU A 13 2.14 -11.16 -17.69
N ARG A 14 2.76 -12.30 -17.39
CA ARG A 14 3.61 -13.03 -18.34
C ARG A 14 2.81 -13.61 -19.51
N ILE A 15 1.62 -14.15 -19.26
CA ILE A 15 0.72 -14.62 -20.32
C ILE A 15 0.41 -13.46 -21.27
N VAL A 16 0.03 -12.29 -20.75
CA VAL A 16 -0.24 -11.09 -21.57
C VAL A 16 0.95 -10.73 -22.46
N GLN A 17 2.19 -10.79 -21.92
CA GLN A 17 3.40 -10.52 -22.69
C GLN A 17 3.64 -11.53 -23.83
N SER A 18 3.28 -12.80 -23.63
CA SER A 18 3.45 -13.87 -24.61
C SER A 18 2.46 -13.85 -25.79
N ILE A 19 1.35 -13.11 -25.70
CA ILE A 19 0.33 -13.07 -26.76
C ILE A 19 0.90 -12.37 -28.02
N PRO A 20 0.97 -13.02 -29.19
CA PRO A 20 1.53 -12.45 -30.41
C PRO A 20 0.55 -11.55 -31.19
N SER A 21 -0.57 -11.15 -30.57
CA SER A 21 -1.62 -10.35 -31.21
C SER A 21 -1.39 -8.85 -31.02
N PRO A 22 -1.59 -8.02 -32.06
CA PRO A 22 -1.60 -6.55 -31.91
C PRO A 22 -2.64 -6.04 -30.90
N LYS A 23 -3.68 -6.84 -30.58
CA LYS A 23 -4.67 -6.50 -29.55
C LYS A 23 -4.09 -6.46 -28.14
N ALA A 24 -2.99 -7.19 -27.89
CA ALA A 24 -2.30 -7.16 -26.60
C ALA A 24 -1.33 -5.97 -26.46
N GLU A 25 -1.01 -5.29 -27.56
CA GLU A 25 -0.01 -4.21 -27.58
C GLU A 25 -0.30 -3.06 -26.63
N PRO A 26 -1.56 -2.57 -26.49
CA PRO A 26 -1.86 -1.51 -25.51
C PRO A 26 -1.51 -1.91 -24.07
N PHE A 27 -1.71 -3.18 -23.70
CA PHE A 27 -1.34 -3.69 -22.38
C PHE A 27 0.17 -3.85 -22.22
N LYS A 28 0.89 -4.26 -23.28
CA LYS A 28 2.35 -4.37 -23.25
C LYS A 28 3.02 -3.00 -23.12
N LEU A 29 2.54 -2.00 -23.86
CA LEU A 29 2.99 -0.61 -23.74
C LEU A 29 2.71 -0.05 -22.35
N TRP A 30 1.53 -0.35 -21.79
CA TRP A 30 1.21 0.02 -20.42
C TRP A 30 2.18 -0.63 -19.42
N LEU A 31 2.49 -1.92 -19.57
CA LEU A 31 3.47 -2.63 -18.72
C LEU A 31 4.88 -2.05 -18.86
N ALA A 32 5.32 -1.73 -20.09
CA ALA A 32 6.61 -1.10 -20.35
C ALA A 32 6.71 0.27 -19.66
N ARG A 33 5.65 1.09 -19.78
CA ARG A 33 5.56 2.38 -19.10
C ARG A 33 5.61 2.23 -17.58
N VAL A 34 4.83 1.33 -17.00
CA VAL A 34 4.83 1.09 -15.54
C VAL A 34 6.21 0.61 -15.06
N GLY A 35 6.87 -0.26 -15.84
CA GLY A 35 8.23 -0.69 -15.55
C GLY A 35 9.23 0.46 -15.57
N TYR A 36 9.15 1.33 -16.58
CA TYR A 36 9.97 2.54 -16.68
C TYR A 36 9.73 3.49 -15.49
N GLU A 37 8.47 3.78 -15.14
CA GLU A 37 8.12 4.61 -13.98
C GLU A 37 8.71 4.05 -12.67
N ARG A 38 8.78 2.71 -12.50
CA ARG A 38 9.42 2.11 -11.31
C ARG A 38 10.94 2.31 -11.30
N LEU A 39 11.59 2.28 -12.47
CA LEU A 39 13.03 2.56 -12.57
C LEU A 39 13.32 4.02 -12.24
N GLU A 40 12.52 4.95 -12.76
CA GLU A 40 12.62 6.37 -12.41
C GLU A 40 12.40 6.60 -10.91
N GLU A 41 11.37 5.99 -10.32
CA GLU A 41 11.10 6.08 -8.88
C GLU A 41 12.21 5.48 -8.00
N THR A 42 12.97 4.52 -8.53
CA THR A 42 14.13 3.95 -7.81
C THR A 42 15.30 4.93 -7.81
N ALA A 43 15.46 5.69 -8.90
CA ALA A 43 16.49 6.73 -9.01
C ALA A 43 16.11 8.01 -8.25
N ASP A 44 14.83 8.40 -8.31
CA ASP A 44 14.25 9.55 -7.62
C ASP A 44 12.99 9.13 -6.83
N PRO A 45 13.13 8.81 -5.54
CA PRO A 45 12.02 8.43 -4.68
C PRO A 45 10.92 9.50 -4.55
N GLU A 46 11.20 10.78 -4.80
CA GLU A 46 10.18 11.84 -4.73
C GLU A 46 9.09 11.65 -5.79
N LEU A 47 9.42 11.04 -6.94
CA LEU A 47 8.46 10.69 -7.98
C LEU A 47 7.37 9.75 -7.45
N ALA A 48 7.74 8.82 -6.56
CA ALA A 48 6.78 7.89 -5.96
C ALA A 48 5.80 8.62 -5.04
N ILE A 49 6.29 9.60 -4.27
CA ILE A 49 5.47 10.45 -3.40
C ILE A 49 4.51 11.29 -4.26
N ASN A 50 5.01 11.94 -5.31
CA ASN A 50 4.21 12.73 -6.23
C ASN A 50 3.12 11.90 -6.93
N ARG A 51 3.44 10.66 -7.33
CA ARG A 51 2.46 9.73 -7.89
C ARG A 51 1.38 9.34 -6.86
N ALA A 52 1.77 9.11 -5.61
CA ALA A 52 0.81 8.82 -4.54
C ALA A 52 -0.15 9.99 -4.31
N LEU A 53 0.38 11.23 -4.25
CA LEU A 53 -0.42 12.46 -4.15
C LEU A 53 -1.43 12.57 -5.30
N LYS A 54 -0.97 12.40 -6.55
CA LYS A 54 -1.83 12.43 -7.74
C LYS A 54 -2.91 11.36 -7.70
N THR A 55 -2.59 10.17 -7.20
CA THR A 55 -3.55 9.07 -7.05
C THR A 55 -4.68 9.44 -6.10
N TYR A 56 -4.38 10.06 -4.96
CA TYR A 56 -5.43 10.53 -4.05
C TYR A 56 -6.29 11.63 -4.67
N LEU A 57 -5.69 12.58 -5.38
CA LEU A 57 -6.44 13.61 -6.09
C LEU A 57 -7.39 13.02 -7.14
N GLN A 58 -6.94 12.03 -7.90
CA GLN A 58 -7.77 11.32 -8.89
C GLN A 58 -8.92 10.54 -8.27
N LYS A 59 -8.79 10.12 -7.00
CA LYS A 59 -9.87 9.50 -6.22
C LYS A 59 -10.87 10.52 -5.65
N GLY A 60 -10.65 11.81 -5.87
CA GLY A 60 -11.55 12.88 -5.44
C GLY A 60 -11.31 13.42 -4.03
N TYR A 61 -10.17 13.06 -3.39
CA TYR A 61 -9.84 13.59 -2.07
C TYR A 61 -9.33 15.04 -2.17
N SER A 62 -9.70 15.87 -1.19
CA SER A 62 -9.19 17.25 -1.09
C SER A 62 -7.72 17.28 -0.69
N ARG A 63 -7.01 18.36 -1.04
CA ARG A 63 -5.59 18.53 -0.67
C ARG A 63 -5.41 18.55 0.84
N GLU A 64 -6.34 19.15 1.55
CA GLU A 64 -6.36 19.23 3.01
C GLU A 64 -6.46 17.83 3.63
N TRP A 65 -7.38 17.00 3.11
CA TRP A 65 -7.52 15.61 3.54
C TRP A 65 -6.26 14.79 3.26
N ILE A 66 -5.64 14.97 2.08
CA ILE A 66 -4.40 14.28 1.72
C ILE A 66 -3.27 14.66 2.67
N ASN A 67 -3.10 15.95 2.96
CA ASN A 67 -2.08 16.42 3.89
C ASN A 67 -2.29 15.86 5.30
N GLN A 68 -3.53 15.83 5.80
CA GLN A 68 -3.87 15.19 7.07
C GLN A 68 -3.56 13.70 7.05
N ARG A 69 -3.87 13.02 5.94
CA ARG A 69 -3.61 11.60 5.77
C ARG A 69 -2.11 11.28 5.80
N LEU A 70 -1.28 12.08 5.14
CA LEU A 70 0.18 11.91 5.15
C LEU A 70 0.76 12.10 6.55
N LYS A 71 0.34 13.15 7.28
CA LYS A 71 0.74 13.36 8.68
C LYS A 71 0.34 12.18 9.59
N SER A 72 -0.86 11.63 9.40
CA SER A 72 -1.31 10.45 10.14
C SER A 72 -0.51 9.17 9.82
N ILE A 73 0.06 9.08 8.62
CA ILE A 73 0.98 7.98 8.27
C ILE A 73 2.32 8.17 8.96
N GLU A 74 2.88 9.40 8.92
CA GLU A 74 4.12 9.78 9.59
C GLU A 74 4.08 9.47 11.09
N ILE A 75 3.07 9.98 11.81
CA ILE A 75 2.90 9.74 13.26
C ILE A 75 2.82 8.25 13.60
N ARG A 76 2.16 7.45 12.75
CA ARG A 76 2.08 6.00 12.97
C ARG A 76 3.42 5.31 12.68
N LYS A 77 4.19 5.80 11.71
CA LYS A 77 5.51 5.28 11.41
C LYS A 77 6.46 5.54 12.58
N ASP A 78 6.44 6.74 13.15
CA ASP A 78 7.23 7.07 14.34
C ASP A 78 6.94 6.13 15.52
N LEU A 79 5.65 5.82 15.76
CA LEU A 79 5.26 4.86 16.80
C LEU A 79 5.78 3.45 16.52
N THR A 80 5.65 2.97 15.28
CA THR A 80 6.15 1.63 14.91
C THR A 80 7.68 1.56 14.96
N ASP A 81 8.37 2.63 14.59
CA ASP A 81 9.83 2.71 14.65
C ASP A 81 10.32 2.66 16.11
N GLU A 82 9.61 3.32 17.02
CA GLU A 82 9.90 3.23 18.46
C GLU A 82 9.71 1.80 19.00
N TRP A 83 8.70 1.06 18.52
CA TRP A 83 8.52 -0.34 18.88
C TRP A 83 9.63 -1.23 18.33
N GLU A 84 10.01 -1.07 17.06
CA GLU A 84 11.13 -1.79 16.45
C GLU A 84 12.44 -1.54 17.19
N ASN A 85 12.72 -0.28 17.53
CA ASN A 85 13.92 0.12 18.29
C ASN A 85 13.97 -0.51 19.68
N ARG A 86 12.80 -0.85 20.25
CA ARG A 86 12.67 -1.57 21.53
C ARG A 86 12.65 -3.10 21.37
N GLY A 87 12.84 -3.61 20.15
CA GLY A 87 12.91 -5.03 19.85
C GLY A 87 11.54 -5.71 19.73
N VAL A 88 10.46 -4.94 19.62
CA VAL A 88 9.12 -5.47 19.37
C VAL A 88 9.05 -5.97 17.93
N LYS A 89 8.47 -7.16 17.73
CA LYS A 89 8.37 -7.79 16.41
C LYS A 89 7.09 -7.39 15.70
N GLU A 90 7.23 -7.07 14.41
CA GLU A 90 6.09 -6.85 13.52
C GLU A 90 5.11 -8.04 13.53
N GLY A 91 3.83 -7.75 13.30
CA GLY A 91 2.77 -8.74 13.26
C GLY A 91 1.98 -8.80 14.57
N LEU A 92 2.13 -9.90 15.33
CA LEU A 92 1.29 -10.14 16.51
C LEU A 92 1.52 -9.11 17.62
N GLU A 93 2.78 -8.76 17.92
CA GLU A 93 3.10 -7.86 19.02
C GLU A 93 2.62 -6.42 18.72
N PHE A 94 2.79 -5.96 17.47
CA PHE A 94 2.23 -4.68 17.02
C PHE A 94 0.71 -4.65 17.16
N ALA A 95 0.03 -5.74 16.81
CA ALA A 95 -1.42 -5.84 16.94
C ALA A 95 -1.87 -5.75 18.40
N ILE A 96 -1.15 -6.39 19.33
CA ILE A 96 -1.43 -6.32 20.78
C ILE A 96 -1.26 -4.89 21.28
N LEU A 97 -0.13 -4.24 21.00
CA LEU A 97 0.13 -2.86 21.43
C LEU A 97 -0.88 -1.86 20.85
N THR A 98 -1.29 -2.06 19.59
CA THR A 98 -2.35 -1.26 18.96
C THR A 98 -3.70 -1.45 19.67
N ASP A 99 -4.00 -2.68 20.10
CA ASP A 99 -5.23 -3.01 20.82
C ASP A 99 -5.24 -2.39 22.23
N GLU A 100 -4.11 -2.43 22.92
CA GLU A 100 -3.91 -1.79 24.22
C GLU A 100 -4.07 -0.26 24.15
N ILE A 101 -3.49 0.39 23.14
CA ILE A 101 -3.67 1.83 22.91
C ILE A 101 -5.15 2.17 22.68
N SER A 102 -5.84 1.37 21.85
CA SER A 102 -7.26 1.59 21.55
C SER A 102 -8.12 1.43 22.80
N LEU A 103 -7.83 0.41 23.61
CA LEU A 103 -8.53 0.16 24.86
C LEU A 103 -8.27 1.28 25.88
N ALA A 104 -7.03 1.74 26.02
CA ALA A 104 -6.67 2.82 26.94
C ALA A 104 -7.31 4.17 26.55
N TRP A 105 -7.47 4.43 25.26
CA TRP A 105 -8.01 5.69 24.75
C TRP A 105 -9.54 5.70 24.63
N ALA A 106 -10.14 4.65 24.05
CA ALA A 106 -11.58 4.58 23.74
C ALA A 106 -12.36 3.64 24.67
N GLY A 107 -11.70 2.93 25.59
CA GLY A 107 -12.34 1.90 26.41
C GLY A 107 -12.75 0.65 25.62
N LEU A 108 -12.35 0.54 24.35
CA LEU A 108 -12.71 -0.54 23.43
C LEU A 108 -11.49 -1.06 22.69
N THR A 109 -11.41 -2.37 22.52
CA THR A 109 -10.43 -3.00 21.62
C THR A 109 -10.69 -2.63 20.17
N THR A 110 -9.69 -2.75 19.31
CA THR A 110 -9.79 -2.51 17.86
C THR A 110 -10.87 -3.39 17.20
N LYS A 111 -11.09 -4.62 17.71
CA LYS A 111 -12.15 -5.51 17.24
C LYS A 111 -13.53 -5.02 17.63
N GLN A 112 -13.71 -4.57 18.87
CA GLN A 112 -14.99 -4.01 19.33
C GLN A 112 -15.33 -2.72 18.59
N TYR A 113 -14.33 -1.86 18.38
CA TYR A 113 -14.51 -0.58 17.69
C TYR A 113 -14.97 -0.76 16.23
N LYS A 114 -14.51 -1.81 15.53
CA LYS A 114 -14.94 -2.12 14.15
C LYS A 114 -16.39 -2.61 14.02
N ASN A 115 -17.01 -3.03 15.13
CA ASN A 115 -18.38 -3.55 15.16
C ASN A 115 -19.42 -2.49 15.58
N LEU A 116 -18.98 -1.23 15.76
CA LEU A 116 -19.85 -0.06 15.92
C LEU A 116 -20.15 0.55 14.56
#